data_AF-A0A1V5K6R5-F1
#
_entry.id   AF-A0A1V5K6R5-F1
#
_cell.length_a   1.000
_cell.length_b   1.000
_cell.length_c   1.000
_cell.angle_alpha   90.00
_cell.angle_beta   90.00
_cell.angle_gamma   90.00
#
_symmetry.space_group_name_H-M   'P 1'
#
loop_
_entity.id
_entity.type
_entity.pdbx_description
1 polymer ?
#
loop_
_entity_poly.entity_id
_entity_poly.type
_entity_poly.pdbx_seq_one_letter_code
_entity_poly.pdbx_strand_id
1 'polypeptide(L)'
;MKVLRFAVLAVIAFALVFTVGCAARQTVKTDTPDATDTSASADVEDAATAVATAVPVQKYVVKKGDTLWDISSMNKIYTDNFQWPLLFKANRDQIEDPDLIEVDQELIVKKDWNKTEVNDARQKAMDTPPFKPHTAARKTLPLRY
;
A
#
# COMPACT_ATOMS: atom_id res chain seq x y z
N MET A 1 -27.86 -29.71 -37.03
CA MET A 1 -28.10 -31.00 -36.36
C MET A 1 -27.08 -31.13 -35.24
N LYS A 2 -27.52 -31.04 -33.98
CA LYS A 2 -26.68 -31.11 -32.78
C LYS A 2 -26.79 -32.51 -32.19
N VAL A 3 -25.75 -33.31 -32.29
CA VAL A 3 -25.55 -34.51 -31.47
C VAL A 3 -24.06 -34.82 -31.40
N LEU A 4 -23.43 -34.61 -30.24
CA LEU A 4 -22.55 -35.64 -29.71
C LEU A 4 -22.40 -35.47 -28.20
N ARG A 5 -22.98 -36.43 -27.50
CA ARG A 5 -22.93 -36.59 -26.05
C ARG A 5 -21.58 -37.20 -25.70
N PHE A 6 -20.69 -36.46 -25.07
CA PHE A 6 -19.51 -37.03 -24.42
C PHE A 6 -19.80 -37.18 -22.94
N ALA A 7 -20.39 -38.33 -22.61
CA ALA A 7 -20.36 -38.87 -21.27
C ALA A 7 -19.09 -39.72 -21.15
N VAL A 8 -18.10 -39.21 -20.42
CA VAL A 8 -17.06 -40.05 -19.81
C VAL A 8 -16.85 -39.53 -18.40
N LEU A 9 -17.52 -40.22 -17.48
CA LEU A 9 -17.26 -40.21 -16.04
C LEU A 9 -15.83 -40.75 -15.83
N ALA A 10 -14.91 -39.88 -15.41
CA ALA A 10 -13.63 -40.29 -14.87
C ALA A 10 -13.61 -39.96 -13.36
N VAL A 11 -13.54 -41.04 -12.59
CA VAL A 11 -13.61 -41.17 -11.14
C VAL A 11 -12.59 -40.27 -10.43
N ILE A 12 -13.08 -39.32 -9.63
CA ILE A 12 -12.28 -38.55 -8.68
C ILE A 12 -12.15 -39.39 -7.42
N ALA A 13 -10.97 -39.97 -7.20
CA ALA A 13 -10.58 -40.58 -5.93
C ALA A 13 -9.31 -39.89 -5.44
N PHE A 14 -9.44 -38.69 -4.87
CA PHE A 14 -8.35 -38.07 -4.11
C PHE A 14 -8.60 -38.33 -2.64
N ALA A 15 -7.92 -39.36 -2.12
CA ALA A 15 -8.00 -39.74 -0.73
C ALA A 15 -7.47 -38.63 0.18
N LEU A 16 -8.34 -38.16 1.07
CA LEU A 16 -8.06 -37.33 2.23
C LEU A 16 -7.05 -38.01 3.16
N VAL A 17 -5.83 -37.50 3.22
CA VAL A 17 -4.97 -37.61 4.40
C VAL A 17 -4.07 -36.39 4.40
N PHE A 18 -4.25 -35.46 5.35
CA PHE A 18 -3.16 -34.75 6.03
C PHE A 18 -3.72 -34.01 7.25
N THR A 19 -3.81 -34.80 8.33
CA THR A 19 -3.40 -34.46 9.70
C THR A 19 -3.68 -33.06 10.25
N VAL A 20 -4.67 -33.02 11.14
CA VAL A 20 -4.86 -32.02 12.19
C VAL A 20 -3.55 -31.80 12.97
N GLY A 21 -2.94 -30.63 12.79
CA GLY A 21 -1.83 -30.15 13.61
C GLY A 21 -2.33 -29.18 14.68
N CYS A 22 -2.62 -29.70 15.87
CA CYS A 22 -2.74 -28.89 17.09
C CYS A 22 -1.32 -28.67 17.65
N ALA A 23 -0.73 -27.49 17.44
CA ALA A 23 0.47 -27.07 18.14
C ALA A 23 0.13 -25.96 19.14
N ALA A 24 0.52 -26.22 20.39
CA ALA A 24 0.16 -25.47 21.57
C ALA A 24 0.78 -24.06 21.64
N ARG A 25 -0.09 -23.10 21.96
CA ARG A 25 0.03 -22.13 23.07
C ARG A 25 1.43 -21.63 23.40
N GLN A 26 1.73 -20.40 22.97
CA GLN A 26 2.65 -19.52 23.69
C GLN A 26 1.86 -18.39 24.35
N THR A 27 1.81 -18.46 25.67
CA THR A 27 1.44 -17.37 26.57
C THR A 27 2.56 -16.35 26.58
N VAL A 28 2.31 -15.15 26.03
CA VAL A 28 3.21 -14.00 26.24
C VAL A 28 3.05 -13.53 27.67
N LYS A 29 4.19 -13.54 28.36
CA LYS A 29 4.36 -13.09 29.73
C LYS A 29 4.23 -11.58 29.77
N THR A 30 3.32 -11.12 30.63
CA THR A 30 3.23 -9.77 31.17
C THR A 30 4.55 -9.42 31.83
N ASP A 31 5.14 -8.26 31.50
CA ASP A 31 6.03 -7.54 32.40
C ASP A 31 5.70 -6.05 32.30
N THR A 32 4.99 -5.61 33.33
CA THR A 32 4.77 -4.22 33.74
C THR A 32 6.07 -3.67 34.35
N PRO A 33 6.46 -2.45 33.99
CA PRO A 33 7.05 -1.54 34.97
C PRO A 33 6.12 -0.35 35.18
N ASP A 34 5.61 -0.26 36.41
CA ASP A 34 4.79 0.81 36.93
C ASP A 34 5.69 1.89 37.58
N ALA A 35 5.29 3.14 37.36
CA ALA A 35 5.49 4.38 38.13
C ALA A 35 6.91 4.75 38.64
N THR A 36 7.34 6.03 38.62
CA THR A 36 6.66 7.14 39.32
C THR A 36 7.29 8.51 38.99
N ASP A 37 6.40 9.47 38.67
CA ASP A 37 6.35 10.93 38.88
C ASP A 37 7.60 11.84 39.00
N THR A 38 7.56 13.01 38.32
CA THR A 38 7.21 14.31 38.97
C THR A 38 7.23 15.49 37.98
N SER A 39 6.03 15.96 37.66
CA SER A 39 5.51 17.34 37.60
C SER A 39 6.45 18.57 37.55
N ALA A 40 6.23 19.44 36.55
CA ALA A 40 6.11 20.89 36.74
C ALA A 40 5.33 21.53 35.56
N SER A 41 4.22 22.19 35.91
CA SER A 41 3.29 22.93 35.05
C SER A 41 3.88 24.16 34.36
N ALA A 42 3.31 24.50 33.20
CA ALA A 42 2.92 25.88 32.89
C ALA A 42 1.76 25.86 31.89
N ASP A 43 0.60 26.33 32.36
CA ASP A 43 -0.62 26.57 31.62
C ASP A 43 -0.49 27.76 30.64
N VAL A 44 -1.10 27.63 29.45
CA VAL A 44 -1.86 28.67 28.71
C VAL A 44 -2.63 27.93 27.60
N GLU A 45 -3.93 27.74 27.74
CA GLU A 45 -5.03 28.67 27.38
C GLU A 45 -5.61 28.35 25.99
N ASP A 46 -6.71 27.59 26.05
CA ASP A 46 -7.97 27.80 25.33
C ASP A 46 -7.93 28.49 23.96
N ALA A 47 -8.12 27.69 22.89
CA ALA A 47 -9.13 27.98 21.88
C ALA A 47 -9.25 26.83 20.85
N ALA A 48 -10.48 26.34 20.71
CA ALA A 48 -11.02 25.58 19.57
C ALA A 48 -10.55 24.13 19.37
N THR A 49 -11.01 23.24 20.27
CA THR A 49 -11.13 21.81 20.01
C THR A 49 -12.24 21.56 18.98
N ALA A 50 -11.91 21.71 17.70
CA ALA A 50 -12.60 20.94 16.67
C ALA A 50 -12.10 19.49 16.81
N VAL A 51 -12.95 18.59 17.29
CA VAL A 51 -12.71 17.15 17.22
C VAL A 51 -12.82 16.76 15.74
N ALA A 52 -11.81 17.11 14.95
CA ALA A 52 -11.63 16.55 13.63
C ALA A 52 -11.40 15.06 13.84
N THR A 53 -12.33 14.24 13.35
CA THR A 53 -12.18 12.81 13.31
C THR A 53 -10.96 12.53 12.43
N ALA A 54 -9.78 12.34 13.05
CA ALA A 54 -8.54 12.12 12.33
C ALA A 54 -8.65 10.77 11.63
N VAL A 55 -8.89 10.80 10.32
CA VAL A 55 -8.81 9.60 9.49
C VAL A 55 -7.41 9.03 9.63
N PRO A 56 -7.25 7.75 9.98
CA PRO A 56 -5.92 7.17 10.12
C PRO A 56 -5.22 7.23 8.75
N VAL A 57 -4.13 8.01 8.67
CA VAL A 57 -3.31 8.11 7.46
C VAL A 57 -2.45 6.85 7.38
N GLN A 58 -2.67 6.06 6.34
CA GLN A 58 -1.81 4.91 6.06
C GLN A 58 -0.50 5.37 5.45
N LYS A 59 0.61 4.79 5.92
CA LYS A 59 1.97 5.12 5.50
C LYS A 59 2.72 3.86 5.04
N TYR A 60 3.68 4.04 4.14
CA TYR A 60 4.58 2.98 3.67
C TYR A 60 6.03 3.48 3.70
N VAL A 61 6.93 2.72 4.33
CA VAL A 61 8.37 3.03 4.34
C VAL A 61 9.03 2.30 3.18
N VAL A 62 9.65 3.07 2.28
CA VAL A 62 10.30 2.58 1.07
C VAL A 62 11.50 1.70 1.42
N LYS A 63 11.59 0.55 0.76
CA LYS A 63 12.68 -0.41 0.92
C LYS A 63 13.61 -0.39 -0.28
N LYS A 64 14.82 -0.90 -0.10
CA LYS A 64 15.79 -1.04 -1.18
C LYS A 64 15.20 -1.86 -2.34
N GLY A 65 15.20 -1.26 -3.53
CA GLY A 65 14.70 -1.88 -4.76
C GLY A 65 13.20 -1.71 -5.00
N ASP A 66 12.48 -1.03 -4.10
CA ASP A 66 11.08 -0.68 -4.35
C ASP A 66 10.97 0.32 -5.50
N THR A 67 9.84 0.23 -6.19
CA THR A 67 9.38 1.21 -7.18
C THR A 67 7.96 1.64 -6.83
N LEU A 68 7.51 2.81 -7.27
CA LEU A 68 6.10 3.20 -7.09
C LEU A 68 5.12 2.19 -7.71
N TRP A 69 5.53 1.54 -8.81
CA TRP A 69 4.79 0.47 -9.49
C TRP A 69 4.56 -0.74 -8.57
N ASP A 70 5.64 -1.28 -8.00
CA ASP A 70 5.59 -2.47 -7.15
C ASP A 70 4.95 -2.20 -5.78
N ILE A 71 5.15 -1.00 -5.23
CA ILE A 71 4.46 -0.60 -3.99
C ILE A 71 2.95 -0.58 -4.21
N SER A 72 2.50 -0.03 -5.34
CA SER A 72 1.06 0.09 -5.64
C SER A 72 0.37 -1.26 -5.83
N SER A 73 1.09 -2.28 -6.32
CA SER A 73 0.55 -3.62 -6.50
C SER A 73 0.29 -4.37 -5.19
N MET A 74 0.83 -3.91 -4.06
CA MET A 74 0.68 -4.61 -2.79
C MET A 74 -0.77 -4.56 -2.28
N ASN A 75 -1.28 -5.66 -1.73
CA ASN A 75 -2.64 -5.76 -1.20
C ASN A 75 -2.96 -4.71 -0.12
N LYS A 76 -1.94 -4.30 0.65
CA LYS A 76 -2.09 -3.28 1.69
C LYS A 76 -2.16 -1.84 1.14
N ILE A 77 -1.75 -1.62 -0.12
CA ILE A 77 -1.70 -0.32 -0.80
C ILE A 77 -2.91 -0.20 -1.72
N TYR A 78 -2.80 -0.59 -3.01
CA TYR A 78 -3.91 -0.50 -3.98
C TYR A 78 -4.30 -1.84 -4.60
N THR A 79 -3.48 -2.89 -4.45
CA THR A 79 -3.67 -4.17 -5.17
C THR A 79 -3.67 -4.01 -6.70
N ASP A 80 -3.11 -2.90 -7.19
CA ASP A 80 -3.14 -2.53 -8.60
C ASP A 80 -1.90 -1.69 -8.92
N ASN A 81 -0.99 -2.28 -9.67
CA ASN A 81 0.23 -1.59 -10.10
C ASN A 81 -0.06 -0.37 -10.97
N PHE A 82 -1.15 -0.37 -11.74
CA PHE A 82 -1.53 0.77 -12.58
C PHE A 82 -2.01 2.00 -11.78
N GLN A 83 -2.12 1.89 -10.45
CA GLN A 83 -2.45 3.03 -9.59
C GLN A 83 -1.23 3.75 -9.01
N TRP A 84 -0.01 3.41 -9.45
CA TRP A 84 1.19 4.15 -9.04
C TRP A 84 1.13 5.66 -9.26
N PRO A 85 0.45 6.21 -10.29
CA PRO A 85 0.34 7.67 -10.42
C PRO A 85 -0.46 8.31 -9.27
N LEU A 86 -1.34 7.57 -8.59
CA LEU A 86 -2.03 8.05 -7.39
C LEU A 86 -1.10 8.10 -6.19
N LEU A 87 -0.23 7.08 -6.04
CA LEU A 87 0.78 7.10 -4.99
C LEU A 87 1.73 8.28 -5.19
N PHE A 88 2.16 8.52 -6.44
CA PHE A 88 2.94 9.70 -6.79
C PHE A 88 2.18 10.99 -6.49
N LYS A 89 0.91 11.09 -6.93
CA LYS A 89 0.05 12.25 -6.71
C LYS A 89 -0.10 12.62 -5.22
N ALA A 90 -0.22 11.62 -4.34
CA ALA A 90 -0.34 11.83 -2.91
C ALA A 90 0.95 12.33 -2.23
N ASN A 91 2.10 12.23 -2.91
CA ASN A 91 3.43 12.51 -2.36
C ASN A 91 4.23 13.48 -3.25
N ARG A 92 3.54 14.31 -4.04
CA ARG A 92 4.18 15.26 -4.99
C ARG A 92 4.99 16.36 -4.34
N ASP A 93 4.73 16.60 -3.07
CA ASP A 93 5.47 17.50 -2.20
C ASP A 93 6.87 16.97 -1.87
N GLN A 94 7.08 15.66 -1.93
CA GLN A 94 8.36 15.01 -1.58
C GLN A 94 9.00 14.19 -2.72
N ILE A 95 8.28 13.91 -3.80
CA ILE A 95 8.80 13.18 -4.97
C ILE A 95 8.79 14.10 -6.19
N GLU A 96 9.96 14.43 -6.71
CA GLU A 96 10.11 15.20 -7.96
C GLU A 96 9.95 14.33 -9.21
N ASP A 97 10.56 13.14 -9.20
CA ASP A 97 10.50 12.16 -10.28
C ASP A 97 9.96 10.83 -9.75
N PRO A 98 8.88 10.26 -10.33
CA PRO A 98 8.29 9.01 -9.86
C PRO A 98 9.21 7.79 -9.93
N ASP A 99 10.28 7.85 -10.74
CA ASP A 99 11.26 6.78 -10.84
C ASP A 99 12.39 6.91 -9.81
N LEU A 100 12.41 8.00 -9.03
CA LEU A 100 13.40 8.27 -8.00
C LEU A 100 12.70 8.42 -6.64
N ILE A 101 12.63 7.30 -5.93
CA ILE A 101 12.24 7.25 -4.52
C ILE A 101 13.42 6.79 -3.67
N GLU A 102 13.51 7.30 -2.45
CA GLU A 102 14.64 7.03 -1.55
C GLU A 102 14.30 5.93 -0.54
N VAL A 103 15.31 5.16 -0.15
CA VAL A 103 15.15 4.17 0.93
C VAL A 103 14.85 4.89 2.25
N ASP A 104 14.00 4.30 3.08
CA ASP A 104 13.50 4.84 4.35
C ASP A 104 12.58 6.08 4.20
N GLN A 105 12.30 6.52 2.97
CA GLN A 105 11.29 7.54 2.68
C GLN A 105 9.90 7.03 3.09
N GLU A 106 9.11 7.88 3.76
CA GLU A 106 7.75 7.56 4.18
C GLU A 106 6.72 8.12 3.18
N LEU A 107 6.00 7.23 2.52
CA LEU A 107 4.95 7.57 1.56
C LEU A 107 3.57 7.53 2.20
N ILE A 108 2.80 8.59 1.97
CA ILE A 108 1.38 8.68 2.31
C ILE A 108 0.57 7.85 1.32
N VAL A 109 -0.30 6.99 1.84
CA VAL A 109 -1.19 6.13 1.05
C VAL A 109 -2.63 6.62 1.21
N LYS A 110 -3.07 7.48 0.29
CA LYS A 110 -4.46 7.92 0.18
C LYS A 110 -5.31 6.82 -0.49
N LYS A 111 -6.46 6.45 0.05
CA LYS A 111 -7.33 5.37 -0.50
C LYS A 111 -8.70 5.82 -0.97
N ASP A 112 -9.15 6.97 -0.52
CA ASP A 112 -10.42 7.62 -0.87
C ASP A 112 -10.34 8.34 -2.23
N TRP A 113 -9.83 7.67 -3.26
CA TRP A 113 -9.83 8.18 -4.63
C TRP A 113 -11.17 7.92 -5.30
N ASN A 114 -11.66 8.87 -6.09
CA ASN A 114 -12.86 8.62 -6.87
C ASN A 114 -12.53 7.75 -8.10
N LYS A 115 -13.54 7.09 -8.67
CA LYS A 115 -13.37 6.17 -9.81
C LYS A 115 -12.75 6.83 -11.04
N THR A 116 -13.04 8.12 -11.26
CA THR A 116 -12.46 8.87 -12.39
C THR A 116 -10.96 9.04 -12.22
N GLU A 117 -10.50 9.38 -11.02
CA GLU A 117 -9.06 9.49 -10.71
C GLU A 117 -8.36 8.14 -10.83
N VAL A 118 -8.99 7.06 -10.37
CA VAL A 118 -8.44 5.71 -10.54
C VAL A 118 -8.29 5.35 -12.01
N ASN A 119 -9.30 5.61 -12.83
CA ASN A 119 -9.23 5.33 -14.27
C ASN A 119 -8.18 6.20 -14.99
N ASP A 120 -8.10 7.49 -14.65
CA ASP A 120 -7.09 8.42 -15.18
C ASP A 120 -5.67 7.96 -14.81
N ALA A 121 -5.45 7.56 -13.56
CA ALA A 121 -4.16 7.01 -13.12
C ALA A 121 -3.79 5.74 -13.89
N ARG A 122 -4.75 4.82 -14.09
CA ARG A 122 -4.52 3.61 -14.88
C ARG A 122 -4.13 3.94 -16.32
N GLN A 123 -4.81 4.89 -16.94
CA GLN A 123 -4.50 5.33 -18.30
C GLN A 123 -3.10 5.96 -18.36
N LYS A 124 -2.77 6.88 -17.44
CA LYS A 124 -1.42 7.46 -17.34
C LYS A 124 -0.33 6.42 -17.16
N ALA A 125 -0.57 5.41 -16.31
CA ALA A 125 0.36 4.31 -16.11
C ALA A 125 0.58 3.48 -17.40
N MET A 126 -0.46 3.30 -18.22
CA MET A 126 -0.36 2.64 -19.54
C MET A 126 0.38 3.50 -20.57
N ASP A 127 0.15 4.82 -20.54
CA ASP A 127 0.78 5.79 -21.45
C ASP A 127 2.22 6.12 -21.05
N THR A 128 2.65 5.65 -19.87
CA THR A 128 4.01 5.90 -19.36
C THR A 128 5.02 5.18 -20.24
N PRO A 129 6.00 5.90 -20.83
CA PRO A 129 6.99 5.27 -21.67
C PRO A 129 7.86 4.30 -20.87
N PRO A 130 8.50 3.33 -21.53
CA PRO A 130 9.40 2.39 -20.87
C PRO A 130 10.45 3.10 -20.01
N PHE A 131 10.72 2.54 -18.83
CA PHE A 131 11.72 3.05 -17.91
C PHE A 131 13.07 3.23 -18.61
N LYS A 132 13.67 4.40 -18.42
CA LYS A 132 15.03 4.72 -18.85
C LYS A 132 15.86 4.93 -17.60
N PRO A 133 16.90 4.14 -17.33
CA PRO A 133 17.74 4.30 -16.14
C PRO A 133 18.31 5.71 -16.02
N HIS A 134 18.18 6.31 -14.85
CA HIS A 134 18.75 7.60 -14.49
C HIS A 134 18.96 7.68 -12.97
N THR A 135 19.88 8.54 -12.54
CA THR A 135 20.22 8.73 -11.12
C THR A 135 19.95 10.15 -10.63
N ALA A 136 19.49 11.04 -11.53
CA ALA A 136 19.14 12.42 -11.23
C ALA A 136 17.76 12.73 -11.82
N ALA A 137 16.95 13.51 -11.10
CA ALA A 137 15.58 13.81 -11.51
C ALA A 137 15.52 14.41 -12.92
N ARG A 138 14.51 14.01 -13.69
CA ARG A 138 14.31 14.57 -15.03
C ARG A 138 13.93 16.04 -14.93
N LYS A 139 14.47 16.86 -15.84
CA LYS A 139 14.03 18.26 -16.00
C LYS A 139 12.55 18.38 -16.38
N THR A 140 12.04 17.39 -17.11
CA THR A 140 10.65 17.33 -17.57
C THR A 140 10.14 15.90 -17.47
N LEU A 141 9.01 15.71 -16.78
CA LEU A 141 8.34 14.42 -16.71
C LEU A 141 7.73 14.04 -18.08
N PRO A 142 7.69 12.74 -18.41
CA PRO A 142 7.15 12.27 -19.70
C PRO A 142 5.65 12.53 -19.85
N LEU A 143 4.93 12.59 -18.72
CA LEU A 143 3.50 12.86 -18.64
C LEU A 143 3.23 13.86 -17.52
N ARG A 144 2.06 14.49 -17.59
CA ARG A 144 1.52 15.28 -16.48
C ARG A 144 0.68 14.37 -15.59
N TYR A 145 1.36 13.72 -14.65
CA TYR A 145 0.73 12.87 -13.64
C TYR A 145 -0.19 13.67 -12.72
#